data_AF-C7P9N1-F1
#
_entry.id   AF-C7P9N1-F1
#
_cell.length_a   1.000
_cell.length_b   1.000
_cell.length_c   1.000
_cell.angle_alpha   90.00
_cell.angle_beta   90.00
_cell.angle_gamma   90.00
#
_symmetry.space_group_name_H-M   'P 1'
#
loop_
_entity.id
_entity.type
_entity.pdbx_description
1 polymer ?
#
loop_
_entity_poly.entity_id
_entity_poly.type
_entity_poly.pdbx_seq_one_letter_code
_entity_poly.pdbx_strand_id
1 'polypeptide(L)'
;MNTLRFKKDKAIKISEELFPDELCERCGRCCILHAYKTENGVETIYCEHLDPKTKLCKVYKDRFKHGCLTVMEGILAGVFPKDCPYVKNLKNYEEPGFYRYLRD
;
A
#
# COMPACT_ATOMS: atom_id res chain seq x y z
N MET A 1 17.39 -29.79 12.36
CA MET A 1 17.64 -28.74 11.34
C MET A 1 16.68 -27.60 11.62
N ASN A 2 17.16 -26.43 12.01
CA ASN A 2 16.29 -25.27 12.26
C ASN A 2 15.98 -24.60 10.92
N THR A 3 14.80 -24.87 10.37
CA THR A 3 14.35 -24.24 9.13
C THR A 3 13.94 -22.80 9.39
N LEU A 4 14.40 -21.88 8.53
CA LEU A 4 13.96 -20.49 8.56
C LEU A 4 12.45 -20.44 8.24
N ARG A 5 11.67 -19.79 9.10
CA ARG A 5 10.23 -19.65 8.94
C ARG A 5 9.84 -18.18 8.97
N PHE A 6 9.21 -17.70 7.90
CA PHE A 6 8.58 -16.40 7.90
C PHE A 6 7.39 -16.38 8.86
N LYS A 7 7.42 -15.48 9.83
CA LYS A 7 6.34 -15.30 10.82
C LYS A 7 5.63 -13.98 10.52
N LYS A 8 4.47 -14.05 9.87
CA LYS A 8 3.67 -12.86 9.50
C LYS A 8 3.39 -11.95 10.71
N ASP A 9 2.99 -12.51 11.84
CA ASP A 9 2.73 -11.73 13.06
C ASP A 9 3.96 -10.96 13.57
N LYS A 10 5.16 -11.52 13.36
CA LYS A 10 6.41 -10.84 13.71
C LYS A 10 6.67 -9.69 12.72
N ALA A 11 6.43 -9.91 11.43
CA ALA A 11 6.57 -8.87 10.41
C ALA A 11 5.58 -7.71 10.62
N ILE A 12 4.33 -8.02 11.03
CA ILE A 12 3.32 -7.00 11.40
C ILE A 12 3.86 -6.14 12.54
N LYS A 13 4.24 -6.75 13.67
CA LYS A 13 4.74 -6.02 14.84
C LYS A 13 5.94 -5.12 14.53
N ILE A 14 6.95 -5.68 13.85
CA ILE A 14 8.14 -4.89 13.46
C ILE A 14 7.75 -3.76 12.52
N SER A 15 6.85 -4.01 11.56
CA SER A 15 6.40 -2.96 10.65
C SER A 15 5.64 -1.85 11.38
N GLU A 16 4.80 -2.17 12.36
CA GLU A 16 4.06 -1.17 13.15
C GLU A 16 5.01 -0.34 14.03
N GLU A 17 6.06 -0.96 14.60
CA GLU A 17 7.10 -0.28 15.37
C GLU A 17 7.91 0.72 14.51
N LEU A 18 8.27 0.33 13.28
CA LEU A 18 9.08 1.15 12.38
C LEU A 18 8.26 2.20 11.61
N PHE A 19 7.00 1.89 11.31
CA PHE A 19 6.14 2.69 10.46
C PHE A 19 4.82 2.99 11.17
N PRO A 20 4.81 3.99 12.06
CA PRO A 20 3.61 4.36 12.82
C PRO A 20 2.41 4.69 11.90
N ASP A 21 1.21 4.29 12.33
CA ASP A 21 -0.04 4.53 11.61
C ASP A 21 -0.36 6.04 11.48
N GLU A 22 0.21 6.88 12.36
CA GLU A 22 0.05 8.35 12.35
C GLU A 22 0.69 9.01 11.10
N LEU A 23 1.64 8.34 10.45
CA LEU A 23 2.20 8.81 9.17
C LEU A 23 1.22 8.63 8.01
N CYS A 24 0.18 7.80 8.18
CA CYS A 24 -0.80 7.56 7.13
C CYS A 24 -1.75 8.76 7.00
N GLU A 25 -1.72 9.42 5.83
CA GLU A 25 -2.63 10.51 5.48
C GLU A 25 -4.05 10.04 5.10
N ARG A 26 -4.34 8.73 5.22
CA ARG A 26 -5.66 8.14 4.93
C ARG A 26 -6.18 8.44 3.51
N CYS A 27 -5.28 8.52 2.55
CA CYS A 27 -5.59 8.88 1.16
C CYS A 27 -6.14 7.71 0.30
N GLY A 28 -6.09 6.47 0.78
CA GLY A 28 -6.54 5.28 0.05
C GLY A 28 -5.66 4.86 -1.14
N ARG A 29 -4.54 5.54 -1.38
CA ARG A 29 -3.66 5.32 -2.55
C ARG A 29 -2.92 3.98 -2.56
N CYS A 30 -2.65 3.41 -1.38
CA CYS A 30 -2.12 2.04 -1.26
C CYS A 30 -3.15 0.95 -1.61
N CYS A 31 -4.45 1.30 -1.72
CA CYS A 31 -5.50 0.37 -2.14
C CYS A 31 -5.69 0.34 -3.66
N ILE A 32 -4.93 1.10 -4.44
CA ILE A 32 -4.94 1.01 -5.89
C ILE A 32 -4.13 -0.22 -6.31
N LEU A 33 -4.82 -1.21 -6.87
CA LEU A 33 -4.19 -2.44 -7.37
C LEU A 33 -3.57 -2.23 -8.75
N HIS A 34 -4.23 -1.42 -9.59
CA HIS A 34 -3.74 -1.07 -10.91
C HIS A 34 -4.45 0.18 -11.45
N ALA A 35 -3.85 0.81 -12.46
CA ALA A 35 -4.51 1.81 -13.28
C ALA A 35 -4.05 1.67 -14.74
N TYR A 36 -4.94 1.96 -15.68
CA TYR A 36 -4.65 1.89 -17.11
C TYR A 36 -5.48 2.92 -17.88
N LYS A 37 -5.00 3.28 -19.07
CA LYS A 37 -5.65 4.24 -19.96
C LYS A 37 -6.64 3.50 -20.89
N THR A 38 -7.82 4.07 -21.03
CA THR A 38 -8.86 3.67 -21.99
C THR A 38 -9.21 4.86 -22.90
N GLU A 39 -10.07 4.63 -23.89
CA GLU A 39 -10.59 5.70 -24.75
C GLU A 39 -11.34 6.78 -23.96
N ASN A 40 -11.90 6.42 -22.80
CA ASN A 40 -12.71 7.28 -21.95
C ASN A 40 -11.93 7.93 -20.79
N GLY A 41 -10.61 7.74 -20.73
CA GLY A 41 -9.75 8.31 -19.67
C GLY A 41 -8.95 7.24 -18.92
N VAL A 42 -8.73 7.45 -17.62
CA VAL A 42 -7.94 6.52 -16.79
C VAL A 42 -8.88 5.71 -15.91
N GLU A 43 -8.82 4.39 -16.05
CA GLU A 43 -9.53 3.46 -15.19
C GLU A 43 -8.61 2.97 -14.07
N THR A 44 -9.16 2.85 -12.86
CA THR A 44 -8.41 2.44 -11.66
C THR A 44 -9.08 1.25 -11.01
N ILE A 45 -8.30 0.20 -10.79
CA ILE A 45 -8.71 -1.00 -10.06
C ILE A 45 -8.34 -0.80 -8.59
N TYR A 46 -9.34 -0.88 -7.72
CA TYR A 46 -9.18 -0.73 -6.28
C TYR A 46 -9.34 -2.07 -5.55
N CYS A 47 -8.71 -2.18 -4.38
CA CYS A 47 -9.04 -3.21 -3.40
C CYS A 47 -10.54 -3.14 -3.04
N GLU A 48 -11.19 -4.30 -2.96
CA GLU A 48 -12.62 -4.44 -2.66
C GLU A 48 -13.05 -3.80 -1.33
N HIS A 49 -12.12 -3.66 -0.38
CA HIS A 49 -12.38 -3.07 0.92
C HIS A 49 -12.25 -1.55 0.94
N LEU A 50 -11.76 -0.92 -0.13
CA LEU A 50 -11.74 0.54 -0.23
C LEU A 50 -13.18 1.04 -0.38
N ASP A 51 -13.57 2.01 0.44
CA ASP A 51 -14.76 2.80 0.18
C ASP A 51 -14.40 3.94 -0.80
N PRO A 52 -14.92 3.93 -2.04
CA PRO A 52 -14.56 4.94 -3.04
C PRO A 52 -15.07 6.33 -2.70
N LYS A 53 -16.07 6.47 -1.81
CA LYS A 53 -16.62 7.76 -1.38
C LYS A 53 -15.74 8.39 -0.30
N THR A 54 -15.37 7.62 0.72
CA THR A 54 -14.60 8.13 1.86
C THR A 54 -13.09 8.00 1.68
N LYS A 55 -12.64 7.19 0.71
CA LYS A 55 -11.23 6.78 0.50
C LYS A 55 -10.63 6.02 1.67
N LEU A 56 -11.47 5.50 2.56
CA LEU A 56 -11.05 4.73 3.73
C LEU A 56 -11.24 3.23 3.50
N CYS A 57 -10.34 2.43 4.07
CA CYS A 57 -10.48 0.98 4.08
C CYS A 57 -11.48 0.56 5.16
N LYS A 58 -12.50 -0.21 4.77
CA LYS A 58 -13.57 -0.69 5.67
C LYS A 58 -13.07 -1.70 6.71
N VAL A 59 -11.94 -2.35 6.45
CA VAL A 59 -11.33 -3.38 7.30
C VAL A 59 -9.94 -2.96 7.79
N TYR A 60 -9.66 -1.65 7.92
CA TYR A 60 -8.29 -1.18 8.20
C TYR A 60 -7.68 -1.78 9.48
N LYS A 61 -8.48 -1.93 10.54
CA LYS A 61 -8.05 -2.46 11.85
C LYS A 61 -7.66 -3.95 11.80
N ASP A 62 -8.26 -4.70 10.89
CA ASP A 62 -8.05 -6.14 10.70
C ASP A 62 -7.47 -6.47 9.32
N ARG A 63 -6.92 -5.47 8.61
CA ARG A 63 -6.49 -5.53 7.21
C ARG A 63 -5.54 -6.68 6.91
N PHE A 64 -4.71 -7.07 7.87
CA PHE A 64 -3.76 -8.18 7.71
C PHE A 64 -4.43 -9.55 7.65
N LYS A 65 -5.64 -9.70 8.21
CA LYS A 65 -6.46 -10.91 8.06
C LYS A 65 -7.09 -11.02 6.67
N HIS A 66 -7.25 -9.88 6.00
CA HIS A 66 -7.77 -9.76 4.63
C HIS A 66 -6.66 -9.67 3.58
N GLY A 67 -5.45 -10.16 3.91
CA GLY A 67 -4.35 -10.26 2.95
C GLY A 67 -3.61 -8.95 2.64
N CYS A 68 -3.86 -7.87 3.39
CA CYS A 68 -3.12 -6.62 3.20
C CYS A 68 -1.63 -6.78 3.59
N LEU A 69 -0.77 -6.02 2.90
CA LEU A 69 0.65 -5.93 3.21
C LEU A 69 0.90 -5.06 4.44
N THR A 70 1.94 -5.38 5.20
CA THR A 70 2.52 -4.45 6.17
C THR A 70 3.17 -3.28 5.42
N VAL A 71 3.46 -2.18 6.12
CA VAL A 71 4.17 -1.05 5.48
C VAL A 71 5.53 -1.53 4.97
N MET A 72 6.27 -2.30 5.75
CA MET A 72 7.55 -2.88 5.33
C MET A 72 7.44 -3.72 4.06
N GLU A 73 6.47 -4.65 4.02
CA GLU A 73 6.23 -5.47 2.81
C GLU A 73 5.80 -4.60 1.63
N GLY A 74 5.00 -3.58 1.88
CA GLY A 74 4.55 -2.65 0.86
C GLY A 74 5.68 -1.81 0.26
N ILE A 75 6.67 -1.43 1.08
CA ILE A 75 7.88 -0.75 0.59
C ILE A 75 8.66 -1.68 -0.33
N LEU A 76 8.85 -2.94 0.08
CA LEU A 76 9.56 -3.94 -0.73
C LEU A 76 8.83 -4.29 -2.03
N ALA A 77 7.49 -4.24 -2.02
CA ALA A 77 6.66 -4.51 -3.19
C ALA A 77 6.40 -3.27 -4.06
N GLY A 78 6.83 -2.07 -3.64
CA GLY A 78 6.63 -0.84 -4.40
C GLY A 78 5.17 -0.41 -4.53
N VAL A 79 4.31 -0.60 -3.52
CA VAL A 79 2.85 -0.29 -3.60
C VAL A 79 2.49 1.18 -3.34
N PHE A 80 3.34 1.92 -2.65
CA PHE A 80 3.07 3.31 -2.28
C PHE A 80 3.42 4.28 -3.42
N PRO A 81 2.65 5.38 -3.60
CA PRO A 81 3.09 6.49 -4.44
C PRO A 81 4.38 7.11 -3.89
N LYS A 82 5.22 7.68 -4.76
CA LYS A 82 6.53 8.24 -4.35
C LYS A 82 6.43 9.36 -3.30
N ASP A 83 5.30 10.04 -3.22
CA ASP A 83 5.04 11.11 -2.26
C ASP A 83 4.38 10.61 -0.96
N CYS A 84 4.13 9.30 -0.81
CA CYS A 84 3.60 8.76 0.44
C CYS A 84 4.58 8.99 1.60
N PRO A 85 4.12 9.43 2.79
CA PRO A 85 4.98 9.68 3.95
C PRO A 85 5.91 8.53 4.35
N TYR A 86 5.51 7.28 4.09
CA TYR A 86 6.32 6.09 4.36
C TYR A 86 7.55 5.94 3.46
N VAL A 87 7.54 6.53 2.27
CA VAL A 87 8.56 6.29 1.24
C VAL A 87 9.18 7.55 0.64
N LYS A 88 8.59 8.73 0.88
CA LYS A 88 9.02 10.00 0.26
C LYS A 88 10.50 10.38 0.46
N ASN A 89 11.13 9.83 1.51
CA ASN A 89 12.54 10.08 1.83
C ASN A 89 13.48 8.93 1.41
N LEU A 90 12.95 7.87 0.80
CA LEU A 90 13.71 6.71 0.34
C LEU A 90 14.24 6.96 -1.08
N LYS A 91 15.55 7.20 -1.21
CA LYS A 91 16.19 7.59 -2.48
C LYS A 91 16.05 6.56 -3.61
N ASN A 92 15.98 5.28 -3.25
CA ASN A 92 15.92 4.15 -4.21
C ASN A 92 14.52 3.55 -4.31
N TYR A 93 13.50 4.25 -3.83
CA TYR A 93 12.13 3.75 -3.88
C TYR A 93 11.49 4.10 -5.22
N GLU A 94 10.89 3.09 -5.86
CA GLU A 94 10.14 3.23 -7.09
C GLU A 94 8.64 3.05 -6.79
N GLU A 95 7.83 4.00 -7.24
CA GLU A 95 6.37 3.87 -7.13
C GLU A 95 5.82 2.90 -8.19
N PRO A 96 4.59 2.37 -8.04
CA PRO A 96 4.03 1.46 -9.02
C PRO A 96 4.00 2.09 -10.41
N GLY A 97 4.46 1.38 -11.44
CA GLY A 97 4.58 1.93 -12.80
C GLY A 97 3.28 2.50 -13.39
N PHE A 98 2.11 2.04 -12.92
CA PHE A 98 0.81 2.59 -13.33
C PHE A 98 0.55 4.02 -12.83
N TYR A 99 1.31 4.52 -11.85
CA TYR A 99 1.18 5.91 -11.37
C TYR A 99 1.47 6.95 -12.45
N ARG A 100 2.17 6.58 -13.53
CA ARG A 100 2.28 7.43 -14.72
C ARG A 100 0.91 7.89 -15.22
N TYR A 101 -0.08 6.99 -15.23
CA TYR A 101 -1.44 7.31 -15.69
C TYR A 101 -2.23 8.16 -14.68
N LEU A 102 -1.84 8.16 -13.40
CA LEU A 102 -2.55 8.90 -12.34
C LEU A 102 -1.97 10.31 -12.11
N ARG A 103 -0.80 10.60 -12.71
CA ARG A 103 -0.09 11.87 -12.57
C ARG A 103 -0.12 12.71 -13.85
N ASP A 104 -0.44 12.10 -14.99
CA ASP A 104 -0.71 12.78 -16.27
C ASP A 104 -2.03 13.57 -16.19
#